data_AF-A0A7Y3M2U6-F1
#
_entry.id   AF-A0A7Y3M2U6-F1
#
_cell.length_a   1.000
_cell.length_b   1.000
_cell.length_c   1.000
_cell.angle_alpha   90.00
_cell.angle_beta   90.00
_cell.angle_gamma   90.00
#
_symmetry.space_group_name_H-M   'P 1'
#
loop_
_entity.id
_entity.type
_entity.pdbx_description
1 polymer ?
#
loop_
_entity_poly.entity_id
_entity_poly.type
_entity_poly.pdbx_seq_one_letter_code
_entity_poly.pdbx_strand_id
1 'polypeptide(L)'
;PRRMRMARKTKAYKLIPTQLAGNIEALVRFSFGKTVDKRLALYQKYLSVNDPAYLDWAIKNMICWDRAEPLPGIIHIHGDNDMVFPIKYIDRSMVVKDGTHVMIINKYRWFNKNLPDLIIR
;
A
#
# COMPACT_ATOMS: atom_id res chain seq x y z
N PRO A 1 8.46 -9.04 -1.73
CA PRO A 1 9.55 -8.48 -2.59
C PRO A 1 10.94 -8.52 -1.92
N ARG A 2 12.05 -8.59 -2.68
CA ARG A 2 13.43 -8.74 -2.14
C ARG A 2 13.81 -7.70 -1.08
N ARG A 3 13.52 -6.41 -1.33
CA ARG A 3 13.79 -5.32 -0.37
C ARG A 3 13.10 -5.50 0.99
N MET A 4 11.85 -5.99 1.00
CA MET A 4 11.10 -6.24 2.24
C MET A 4 11.66 -7.43 3.00
N ARG A 5 12.08 -8.49 2.29
CA ARG A 5 12.78 -9.63 2.90
C ARG A 5 14.10 -9.18 3.55
N MET A 6 14.84 -8.29 2.90
CA MET A 6 16.06 -7.70 3.47
C MET A 6 15.74 -6.86 4.71
N ALA A 7 14.76 -5.96 4.62
CA ALA A 7 14.32 -5.13 5.74
C ALA A 7 13.87 -5.97 6.95
N ARG A 8 13.18 -7.10 6.73
CA ARG A 8 12.84 -8.07 7.77
C ARG A 8 14.10 -8.67 8.41
N LYS A 9 15.02 -9.17 7.59
CA LYS A 9 16.26 -9.82 8.05
C LYS A 9 17.14 -8.88 8.88
N THR A 10 17.29 -7.63 8.45
CA THR A 10 18.14 -6.63 9.11
C THR A 10 17.41 -5.83 10.18
N LYS A 11 16.09 -5.99 10.32
CA LYS A 11 15.22 -5.13 11.14
C LYS A 11 15.28 -3.64 10.77
N ALA A 12 15.70 -3.30 9.54
CA ALA A 12 15.82 -1.91 9.07
C ALA A 12 14.49 -1.15 9.10
N TYR A 13 13.36 -1.85 9.13
CA TYR A 13 12.04 -1.23 9.29
C TYR A 13 11.85 -0.48 10.62
N LYS A 14 12.67 -0.77 11.64
CA LYS A 14 12.69 -0.03 12.91
C LYS A 14 13.34 1.35 12.81
N LEU A 15 13.98 1.65 11.68
CA LEU A 15 14.66 2.94 11.44
C LEU A 15 13.76 3.95 10.72
N ILE A 16 12.50 3.57 10.44
CA ILE A 16 11.56 4.48 9.78
C ILE A 16 11.13 5.56 10.78
N PRO A 17 11.27 6.85 10.45
CA PRO A 17 10.97 7.95 11.36
C PRO A 17 9.45 8.22 11.39
N THR A 18 8.66 7.26 11.88
CA THR A 18 7.19 7.34 11.96
C THR A 18 6.68 8.53 12.76
N GLN A 19 7.49 9.06 13.68
CA GLN A 19 7.22 10.29 14.42
C GLN A 19 7.04 11.52 13.50
N LEU A 20 7.62 11.51 12.29
CA LEU A 20 7.44 12.58 11.30
C LEU A 20 6.11 12.47 10.54
N ALA A 21 5.41 11.35 10.64
CA ALA A 21 4.15 11.14 9.91
C ALA A 21 3.01 12.03 10.40
N GLY A 22 3.09 12.54 11.64
CA GLY A 22 2.21 13.59 12.15
C GLY A 22 2.15 14.82 11.23
N ASN A 23 3.19 15.03 10.41
CA ASN A 23 3.21 15.96 9.30
C ASN A 23 3.13 15.20 7.96
N ILE A 24 1.92 14.84 7.55
CA ILE A 24 1.62 14.14 6.27
C ILE A 24 2.25 14.88 5.09
N GLU A 25 2.30 16.22 5.12
CA GLU A 25 2.93 17.05 4.10
C GLU A 25 4.45 16.81 4.02
N ALA A 26 5.12 16.67 5.17
CA ALA A 26 6.56 16.36 5.24
C ALA A 26 6.85 14.92 4.75
N LEU A 27 6.05 13.93 5.14
CA LEU A 27 6.22 12.53 4.72
C LEU A 27 6.02 12.36 3.21
N VAL A 28 5.00 13.02 2.65
CA VAL A 28 4.67 12.97 1.24
C VAL A 28 5.75 13.68 0.40
N ARG A 29 6.24 14.84 0.84
CA ARG A 29 7.37 15.54 0.18
C ARG A 29 8.67 14.72 0.24
N PHE A 30 8.96 14.06 1.36
CA PHE A 30 10.13 13.18 1.50
C PHE A 30 10.05 11.97 0.55
N SER A 31 8.88 11.36 0.42
CA SER A 31 8.69 10.13 -0.36
C SER A 31 8.59 10.38 -1.87
N PHE A 32 8.08 11.54 -2.31
CA PHE A 32 7.70 11.77 -3.72
C PHE A 32 8.12 13.15 -4.32
N GLY A 33 8.86 14.00 -3.60
CA GLY A 33 9.39 15.27 -4.12
C GLY A 33 8.42 16.46 -4.04
N LYS A 34 8.76 17.60 -4.68
CA LYS A 34 8.04 18.89 -4.53
C LYS A 34 6.72 19.01 -5.31
N THR A 35 6.39 18.07 -6.20
CA THR A 35 5.29 18.23 -7.19
C THR A 35 3.91 17.76 -6.67
N VAL A 36 3.60 17.99 -5.38
CA VAL A 36 2.51 17.27 -4.67
C VAL A 36 1.29 18.14 -4.33
N ASP A 37 1.34 19.46 -4.52
CA ASP A 37 0.32 20.36 -3.98
C ASP A 37 -1.12 20.05 -4.48
N LYS A 38 -1.30 19.66 -5.75
CA LYS A 38 -2.63 19.32 -6.29
C LYS A 38 -3.22 18.00 -5.78
N ARG A 39 -2.40 17.11 -5.19
CA ARG A 39 -2.84 15.79 -4.70
C ARG A 39 -2.80 15.68 -3.17
N LEU A 40 -2.30 16.70 -2.48
CA LEU A 40 -2.13 16.72 -1.04
C LEU A 40 -3.45 16.50 -0.28
N ALA A 41 -4.54 17.16 -0.69
CA ALA A 41 -5.85 17.00 -0.06
C ALA A 41 -6.38 15.55 -0.15
N LEU A 42 -6.12 14.88 -1.28
CA LEU A 42 -6.45 13.46 -1.44
C LEU A 42 -5.59 12.61 -0.52
N TYR A 43 -4.29 12.87 -0.44
CA TYR A 43 -3.40 12.14 0.47
C TYR A 43 -3.76 12.35 1.94
N GLN A 44 -4.10 13.56 2.37
CA GLN A 44 -4.59 13.83 3.72
C GLN A 44 -5.87 13.04 4.03
N LYS A 45 -6.79 12.93 3.06
CA LYS A 45 -8.02 12.15 3.22
C LYS A 45 -7.77 10.65 3.40
N TYR A 46 -6.76 10.09 2.73
CA TYR A 46 -6.47 8.65 2.75
C TYR A 46 -5.36 8.23 3.75
N LEU A 47 -4.48 9.17 4.15
CA LEU A 47 -3.43 8.99 5.15
C LEU A 47 -3.84 9.64 6.49
N SER A 48 -5.12 9.69 6.80
CA SER A 48 -5.63 10.32 8.02
C SER A 48 -5.16 9.63 9.31
N VAL A 49 -4.63 8.41 9.21
CA VAL A 49 -3.99 7.71 10.33
C VAL A 49 -2.50 8.00 10.31
N ASN A 50 -2.08 8.95 11.12
CA ASN A 50 -0.71 9.41 11.24
C ASN A 50 -0.11 9.20 12.65
N ASP A 51 -0.79 8.41 13.48
CA ASP A 51 -0.30 8.03 14.80
C ASP A 51 0.99 7.19 14.68
N PRO A 52 2.12 7.62 15.28
CA PRO A 52 3.39 6.92 15.16
C PRO A 52 3.33 5.47 15.67
N ALA A 53 2.59 5.20 16.75
CA ALA A 53 2.49 3.86 17.32
C ALA A 53 1.75 2.90 16.37
N TYR A 54 0.66 3.38 15.74
CA TYR A 54 -0.02 2.65 14.68
C TYR A 54 0.89 2.36 13.49
N LEU A 55 1.65 3.35 13.03
CA LEU A 55 2.54 3.20 11.87
C LEU A 55 3.68 2.21 12.15
N ASP A 56 4.31 2.30 13.33
CA ASP A 56 5.32 1.34 13.76
C ASP A 56 4.76 -0.09 13.79
N TRP A 57 3.55 -0.25 14.35
CA TRP A 57 2.85 -1.52 14.37
C TRP A 57 2.53 -2.01 12.95
N ALA A 58 1.97 -1.17 12.09
CA ALA A 58 1.55 -1.54 10.74
C ALA A 58 2.75 -1.95 9.86
N ILE A 59 3.83 -1.17 9.90
CA ILE A 59 5.08 -1.45 9.18
C ILE A 59 5.67 -2.78 9.64
N LYS A 60 5.76 -3.00 10.96
CA LYS A 60 6.28 -4.25 11.52
C LYS A 60 5.47 -5.44 11.05
N ASN A 61 4.13 -5.37 11.17
CA ASN A 61 3.25 -6.49 10.78
C ASN A 61 3.29 -6.75 9.27
N MET A 62 3.34 -5.70 8.44
CA MET A 62 3.48 -5.85 6.98
C MET A 62 4.80 -6.51 6.59
N ILE A 63 5.93 -6.06 7.15
CA ILE A 63 7.26 -6.57 6.77
C ILE A 63 7.54 -7.95 7.34
N CYS A 64 7.04 -8.21 8.55
CA CYS A 64 7.23 -9.49 9.25
C CYS A 64 6.11 -10.50 8.97
N TRP A 65 5.16 -10.19 8.10
CA TRP A 65 4.10 -11.11 7.68
C TRP A 65 4.70 -12.47 7.27
N ASP A 66 4.21 -13.54 7.89
CA ASP A 66 4.79 -14.89 7.80
C ASP A 66 3.85 -15.92 7.16
N ARG A 67 2.68 -15.47 6.71
CA ARG A 67 1.72 -16.33 6.03
C ARG A 67 2.29 -16.84 4.71
N ALA A 68 2.41 -18.16 4.60
CA ALA A 68 2.93 -18.82 3.40
C ALA A 68 1.85 -19.00 2.33
N GLU A 69 0.63 -19.38 2.74
CA GLU A 69 -0.44 -19.77 1.83
C GLU A 69 -1.59 -18.76 1.78
N PRO A 70 -2.23 -18.51 0.62
CA PRO A 70 -3.42 -17.68 0.52
C PRO A 70 -4.61 -18.30 1.28
N LEU A 71 -5.61 -17.50 1.67
CA LEU A 71 -6.83 -18.06 2.26
C LEU A 71 -7.69 -18.57 1.09
N PRO A 72 -8.36 -19.72 1.23
CA PRO A 72 -9.35 -20.13 0.26
C PRO A 72 -10.49 -19.11 0.19
N GLY A 73 -11.12 -18.95 -0.98
CA GLY A 73 -12.25 -18.03 -1.18
C GLY A 73 -11.88 -16.55 -1.25
N ILE A 74 -10.59 -16.17 -1.28
CA ILE A 74 -10.20 -14.76 -1.43
C ILE A 74 -10.27 -14.32 -2.90
N ILE A 75 -10.93 -13.18 -3.12
CA ILE A 75 -10.78 -12.38 -4.34
C ILE A 75 -9.61 -11.42 -4.13
N HIS A 76 -8.49 -11.70 -4.80
CA HIS A 76 -7.32 -10.82 -4.79
C HIS A 76 -7.35 -9.91 -6.02
N ILE A 77 -7.53 -8.60 -5.82
CA ILE A 77 -7.44 -7.58 -6.87
C ILE A 77 -6.08 -6.90 -6.75
N HIS A 78 -5.31 -6.83 -7.85
CA HIS A 78 -3.95 -6.26 -7.82
C HIS A 78 -3.65 -5.38 -9.02
N GLY A 79 -2.86 -4.32 -8.82
CA GLY A 79 -2.41 -3.43 -9.89
C GLY A 79 -1.10 -3.92 -10.54
N ASP A 80 -1.04 -3.92 -11.87
CA ASP A 80 0.18 -4.33 -12.61
C ASP A 80 1.39 -3.39 -12.38
N ASN A 81 1.14 -2.12 -12.08
CA ASN A 81 2.12 -1.07 -11.81
C ASN A 81 2.32 -0.81 -10.30
N ASP A 82 1.97 -1.76 -9.42
CA ASP A 82 2.27 -1.64 -7.99
C ASP A 82 3.77 -1.75 -7.72
N MET A 83 4.40 -0.63 -7.36
CA MET A 83 5.82 -0.57 -7.03
C MET A 83 6.14 -1.11 -5.63
N VAL A 84 5.18 -1.08 -4.69
CA VAL A 84 5.28 -1.55 -3.30
C VAL A 84 5.18 -3.07 -3.22
N PHE A 85 4.31 -3.67 -4.04
CA PHE A 85 4.16 -5.11 -4.19
C PHE A 85 4.17 -5.47 -5.69
N PRO A 86 5.36 -5.65 -6.30
CA PRO A 86 5.47 -5.91 -7.73
C PRO A 86 4.70 -7.15 -8.18
N ILE A 87 3.90 -7.00 -9.25
CA ILE A 87 3.03 -8.05 -9.81
C ILE A 87 3.79 -9.35 -10.14
N LYS A 88 5.07 -9.28 -10.49
CA LYS A 88 5.92 -10.46 -10.77
C LYS A 88 6.11 -11.42 -9.58
N TYR A 89 5.69 -11.04 -8.38
CA TYR A 89 5.72 -11.89 -7.18
C TYR A 89 4.31 -12.30 -6.73
N ILE A 90 3.29 -12.02 -7.54
CA ILE A 90 1.89 -12.23 -7.20
C ILE A 90 1.28 -13.13 -8.28
N ASP A 91 0.79 -14.28 -7.83
CA ASP A 91 0.06 -15.21 -8.67
C ASP A 91 -1.43 -15.14 -8.34
N ARG A 92 -2.27 -15.49 -9.33
CA ARG A 92 -3.72 -15.68 -9.16
C ARG A 92 -4.44 -14.46 -8.58
N SER A 93 -4.28 -13.30 -9.22
CA SER A 93 -5.02 -12.08 -8.91
C SER A 93 -5.81 -11.58 -10.11
N MET A 94 -6.88 -10.83 -9.84
CA MET A 94 -7.56 -10.00 -10.83
C MET A 94 -6.72 -8.76 -11.08
N VAL A 95 -6.08 -8.70 -12.25
CA VAL A 95 -5.17 -7.61 -12.59
C VAL A 95 -5.93 -6.38 -13.07
N VAL A 96 -5.71 -5.26 -12.40
CA VAL A 96 -6.17 -3.93 -12.84
C VAL A 96 -5.06 -3.28 -13.66
N LYS A 97 -5.32 -3.13 -14.96
CA LYS A 97 -4.37 -2.54 -15.90
C LYS A 97 -4.02 -1.09 -15.54
N ASP A 98 -2.73 -0.77 -15.65
CA ASP A 98 -2.13 0.49 -15.25
C ASP A 98 -2.40 0.85 -13.77
N GLY A 99 -2.65 -0.16 -12.93
CA GLY A 99 -3.01 -0.03 -11.53
C GLY A 99 -1.78 0.11 -10.65
N THR A 100 -1.66 1.20 -9.89
CA THR A 100 -0.58 1.40 -8.91
C THR A 100 -0.97 0.88 -7.52
N HIS A 101 -0.07 0.96 -6.52
CA HIS A 101 -0.40 0.64 -5.12
C HIS A 101 -1.66 1.36 -4.61
N VAL A 102 -1.86 2.63 -5.00
CA VAL A 102 -3.02 3.45 -4.64
C VAL A 102 -4.19 3.31 -5.64
N MET A 103 -4.34 2.14 -6.28
CA MET A 103 -5.33 1.94 -7.36
C MET A 103 -6.79 2.10 -6.93
N ILE A 104 -7.11 1.87 -5.65
CA ILE A 104 -8.45 2.14 -5.11
C ILE A 104 -8.84 3.60 -5.35
N ILE A 105 -7.85 4.51 -5.26
CA ILE A 105 -8.04 5.94 -5.47
C ILE A 105 -8.06 6.28 -6.96
N ASN A 106 -7.04 5.86 -7.72
CA ASN A 106 -6.85 6.33 -9.10
C ASN A 106 -7.54 5.47 -10.18
N LYS A 107 -8.04 4.27 -9.83
CA LYS A 107 -8.86 3.40 -10.69
C LYS A 107 -10.29 3.27 -10.18
N TYR A 108 -10.81 4.26 -9.45
CA TYR A 108 -12.15 4.23 -8.85
C TYR A 108 -13.27 3.82 -9.82
N ARG A 109 -13.18 4.17 -11.13
CA ARG A 109 -14.18 3.74 -12.13
C ARG A 109 -14.21 2.23 -12.32
N TRP A 110 -13.06 1.57 -12.30
CA TRP A 110 -12.97 0.12 -12.37
C TRP A 110 -13.58 -0.50 -11.11
N PHE A 111 -13.26 0.03 -9.93
CA PHE A 111 -13.82 -0.45 -8.67
C PHE A 111 -15.34 -0.26 -8.62
N ASN A 112 -15.86 0.94 -8.90
CA ASN A 112 -17.30 1.21 -8.88
C ASN A 112 -18.10 0.32 -9.84
N LYS A 113 -17.48 -0.09 -10.96
CA LYS A 113 -18.11 -0.99 -11.93
C LYS A 113 -18.08 -2.45 -11.48
N ASN A 114 -16.94 -2.93 -10.96
CA ASN A 114 -16.72 -4.37 -10.76
C ASN A 114 -16.92 -4.82 -9.30
N LEU A 115 -16.65 -3.95 -8.32
CA LEU A 115 -16.69 -4.32 -6.90
C LEU A 115 -18.08 -4.79 -6.43
N PRO A 116 -19.21 -4.18 -6.84
CA PRO A 116 -20.54 -4.66 -6.45
C PRO A 116 -20.79 -6.13 -6.82
N ASP A 117 -20.35 -6.56 -8.00
CA ASP A 117 -20.49 -7.96 -8.44
C ASP A 117 -19.52 -8.90 -7.71
N LEU A 118 -18.35 -8.41 -7.31
CA LEU A 118 -17.33 -9.22 -6.65
C LEU A 118 -17.68 -9.50 -5.18
N ILE A 119 -18.31 -8.57 -4.48
CA ILE A 119 -18.61 -8.71 -3.04
C ILE A 119 -19.84 -9.59 -2.74
N ILE A 120 -20.65 -9.89 -3.76
CA ILE A 120 -21.87 -10.71 -3.62
C ILE A 120 -21.57 -12.20 -3.86
N ARG A 121 -20.38 -12.54 -4.34
CA ARG A 121 -19.91 -13.93 -4.54
C ARG A 121 -19.55 -14.60 -3.22
#